data_AF-A0A388TET2-F1
#
_entry.id   AF-A0A388TET2-F1
#
_cell.length_a   1.000
_cell.length_b   1.000
_cell.length_c   1.000
_cell.angle_alpha   90.00
_cell.angle_beta   90.00
_cell.angle_gamma   90.00
#
_symmetry.space_group_name_H-M   'P 1'
#
loop_
_entity.id
_entity.type
_entity.pdbx_description
1 polymer ?
#
loop_
_entity_poly.entity_id
_entity_poly.type
_entity_poly.pdbx_seq_one_letter_code
_entity_poly.pdbx_strand_id
1 'polypeptide(L)' 'MNYDNRNYRKHSKRSNALIEKSLSDNGAGRSITLDSEENIICGNGVYKAAAKLKREKQK' A
#
# COMPACT_ATOMS: atom_id res chain seq x y z
N MET A 1 -9.23 7.80 4.33
CA MET A 1 -7.95 7.51 3.64
C MET A 1 -8.13 7.44 2.14
N ASN A 2 -7.51 8.39 1.45
CA ASN A 2 -7.58 8.54 0.01
C ASN A 2 -6.20 8.29 -0.62
N TYR A 3 -6.17 7.76 -1.85
CA TYR A 3 -4.92 7.74 -2.62
C TYR A 3 -4.59 9.18 -3.03
N ASP A 4 -3.32 9.56 -2.90
CA ASP A 4 -2.88 10.87 -3.38
C ASP A 4 -2.96 10.94 -4.91
N ASN A 5 -3.84 11.82 -5.42
CA ASN A 5 -4.04 12.05 -6.86
C ASN A 5 -2.83 12.72 -7.53
N ARG A 6 -1.91 13.31 -6.74
CA ARG A 6 -0.67 13.92 -7.22
C ARG A 6 0.50 12.94 -7.25
N ASN A 7 0.28 11.68 -6.84
CA ASN A 7 1.32 10.68 -6.84
C ASN A 7 1.73 10.27 -8.28
N TYR A 8 2.88 10.77 -8.72
CA TYR A 8 3.43 10.45 -10.04
C TYR A 8 4.00 9.02 -10.13
N ARG A 9 4.24 8.35 -9.00
CA ARG A 9 4.89 7.04 -8.96
C ARG A 9 3.96 5.93 -9.46
N LYS A 10 4.21 5.47 -10.68
CA LYS A 10 3.59 4.26 -11.23
C LYS A 10 4.39 3.02 -10.82
N HIS A 11 3.78 2.09 -10.10
CA HIS A 11 4.44 0.84 -9.70
C HIS A 11 4.42 -0.18 -10.84
N SER A 12 5.58 -0.79 -11.12
CA SER A 12 5.67 -1.94 -12.03
C SER A 12 5.13 -3.22 -11.37
N LYS A 13 4.78 -4.23 -12.16
CA LYS A 13 4.34 -5.55 -11.67
C LYS A 13 5.33 -6.15 -10.66
N ARG A 14 6.63 -6.08 -10.96
CA ARG A 14 7.71 -6.57 -10.08
C ARG A 14 7.75 -5.83 -8.74
N SER A 15 7.63 -4.50 -8.74
CA SER A 15 7.62 -3.71 -7.51
C SER A 15 6.42 -4.05 -6.63
N ASN A 16 5.24 -4.22 -7.23
CA ASN A 16 4.04 -4.62 -6.49
C ASN A 16 4.20 -6.01 -5.86
N ALA A 17 4.74 -6.98 -6.61
CA ALA A 17 4.96 -8.33 -6.11
C ALA A 17 5.91 -8.38 -4.90
N LEU A 18 6.96 -7.55 -4.89
CA LEU A 18 7.87 -7.46 -3.75
C LEU A 18 7.19 -6.88 -2.50
N ILE A 19 6.34 -5.87 -2.66
CA ILE A 19 5.57 -5.28 -1.55
C ILE A 19 4.58 -6.31 -1.00
N GLU A 20 3.84 -7.01 -1.89
CA GLU A 20 2.91 -8.08 -1.50
C GLU A 20 3.62 -9.20 -0.73
N LYS A 21 4.76 -9.68 -1.25
CA LYS A 21 5.58 -10.69 -0.57
C LYS A 21 6.05 -10.20 0.80
N SER A 22 6.58 -8.97 0.87
CA SER A 22 7.03 -8.39 2.15
C SER A 22 5.91 -8.30 3.19
N LEU A 23 4.69 -7.92 2.77
CA LEU A 23 3.55 -7.81 3.68
C LEU A 23 2.97 -9.17 4.07
N SER A 24 3.04 -10.16 3.18
CA SER A 24 2.64 -11.54 3.48
C SER A 24 3.59 -12.17 4.50
N ASP A 25 4.90 -12.07 4.25
CA ASP A 25 5.93 -12.70 5.08
C ASP A 25 6.13 -12.00 6.43
N ASN A 26 6.05 -10.66 6.46
CA ASN A 26 6.43 -9.86 7.63
C ASN A 26 5.27 -9.09 8.27
N GLY A 27 4.05 -9.19 7.72
CA GLY A 27 2.88 -8.46 8.19
C GLY A 27 2.88 -6.96 7.85
N ALA A 28 1.81 -6.28 8.27
CA ALA A 28 1.56 -4.87 7.94
C ALA A 28 2.34 -3.86 8.82
N GLY A 29 3.53 -4.22 9.32
CA GLY A 29 4.33 -3.36 10.20
C GLY A 29 5.04 -2.20 9.50
N ARG A 30 4.58 -1.77 8.32
CA ARG A 30 5.21 -0.72 7.49
C ARG A 30 4.35 0.53 7.55
N SER A 31 4.93 1.63 8.02
CA SER A 31 4.26 2.91 8.15
C SER A 31 3.91 3.49 6.78
N ILE A 32 2.77 4.20 6.74
CA ILE A 32 2.40 5.09 5.65
C ILE A 32 2.35 6.52 6.19
N THR A 33 2.45 7.51 5.32
CA THR A 33 2.34 8.92 5.72
C THR A 33 1.07 9.50 5.15
N LEU A 34 0.33 10.21 6.00
CA LEU A 34 -0.89 10.92 5.68
C LEU A 34 -0.66 12.43 5.81
N ASP A 35 -1.32 13.22 4.97
CA ASP A 35 -1.48 14.65 5.21
C ASP A 35 -2.67 14.94 6.15
N SER A 36 -2.95 16.22 6.39
CA SER A 36 -4.05 16.67 7.24
C SER A 36 -5.45 16.37 6.68
N GLU A 37 -5.56 15.98 5.41
CA GLU A 37 -6.81 15.63 4.72
C GLU A 37 -6.98 14.12 4.52
N GLU A 38 -6.16 13.31 5.20
CA GLU A 38 -6.09 11.85 5.06
C GLU A 38 -5.68 11.32 3.68
N ASN A 39 -4.98 12.13 2.87
CA ASN A 39 -4.39 11.64 1.63
C ASN A 39 -3.08 10.92 1.91
N ILE A 40 -2.89 9.76 1.29
CA ILE A 40 -1.67 8.96 1.43
C ILE A 40 -0.57 9.57 0.55
N ILE A 41 0.24 10.45 1.12
CA ILE A 41 1.35 11.11 0.43
C ILE A 41 2.59 10.19 0.30
N CYS A 42 2.71 9.16 1.15
CA CYS A 42 3.75 8.14 1.05
C CYS A 42 3.22 6.76 1.41
N GLY A 43 3.70 5.73 0.71
CA GLY A 43 3.31 4.34 0.98
C GLY A 43 2.06 3.86 0.24
N ASN A 44 1.64 4.54 -0.84
CA ASN A 44 0.48 4.15 -1.66
C ASN A 44 0.49 2.67 -2.09
N GLY A 45 1.63 2.15 -2.54
CA GLY A 45 1.77 0.74 -2.91
C GLY A 45 1.61 -0.22 -1.72
N VAL A 46 2.10 0.16 -0.54
CA VAL A 46 1.97 -0.61 0.71
C VAL A 46 0.51 -0.68 1.13
N TYR A 47 -0.18 0.47 1.18
CA TYR A 47 -1.60 0.53 1.51
C TYR A 47 -2.45 -0.30 0.55
N LYS A 48 -2.18 -0.18 -0.77
CA LYS A 48 -2.88 -0.97 -1.79
C LYS A 48 -2.71 -2.47 -1.61
N ALA A 49 -1.48 -2.93 -1.40
CA ALA A 49 -1.18 -4.35 -1.20
C ALA A 49 -1.77 -4.88 0.12
N ALA A 50 -1.70 -4.10 1.20
CA ALA A 50 -2.32 -4.46 2.48
C ALA A 50 -3.85 -4.58 2.37
N ALA A 51 -4.50 -3.65 1.66
CA ALA A 51 -5.94 -3.70 1.42
C ALA A 51 -6.36 -4.92 0.58
N LYS A 52 -5.52 -5.34 -0.38
CA LYS A 52 -5.74 -6.58 -1.15
C LYS A 52 -5.64 -7.82 -0.25
N LEU A 53 -4.55 -7.94 0.51
CA LEU A 53 -4.33 -9.06 1.44
C LEU A 53 -5.45 -9.19 2.48
N LYS A 54 -5.96 -8.07 3.01
CA LYS A 54 -7.09 -8.07 3.95
C LYS A 54 -8.35 -8.70 3.33
N ARG A 55 -8.65 -8.40 2.07
CA ARG A 55 -9.81 -8.97 1.36
C ARG A 55 -9.65 -10.46 1.06
N GLU A 56 -8.43 -10.91 0.80
CA GLU A 56 -8.12 -12.32 0.56
C GLU A 56 -8.27 -13.17 1.82
N LYS A 57 -7.91 -12.64 3.00
CA LYS A 57 -8.07 -13.33 4.29
C LYS A 57 -9.51 -13.36 4.84
N GLN A 58 -10.42 -12.60 4.24
CA GLN A 58 -11.85 -12.56 4.64
C GLN A 58 -12.74 -13.48 3.78
N LYS A 59 -12.16 -14.12 2.77
CA LYS A 59 -12.79 -15.22 2.03
C LYS A 59 -12.46 -16.54 2.71
#